data_AF-A0A261A476-F1
#
_entry.id   AF-A0A261A476-F1
#
_cell.length_a   1.000
_cell.length_b   1.000
_cell.length_c   1.000
_cell.angle_alpha   90.00
_cell.angle_beta   90.00
_cell.angle_gamma   90.00
#
_symmetry.space_group_name_H-M   'P 1'
#
loop_
_entity.id
_entity.type
_entity.pdbx_description
1 polymer ?
#
loop_
_entity_poly.entity_id
_entity_poly.type
_entity_poly.pdbx_seq_one_letter_code
_entity_poly.pdbx_strand_id
1 'polypeptide(L)'
;MEANKRFALVSRVKSLRPLHQRVPLHIETLKFFRNGFQLNNVEYSFVTKVRPSKSRELTPSQKSINDRHGEPFDLDRYGNEEQRIYQFAGDIKFGEKTTFEQNVPPHEAKKCFPYTCIVFKVNERKWIKPMTTRKIPLREALRDCLHCVFNQKIVIVKDLWFDMGQEMLRIPNGLKFRTKRLHIKELSPPTCNALSKILHRSSFLLEELEFQAIYPEDENIANNELVNKSTSLSIKLPLGYEAVSVVRLVKNLYIRKIHLANVKSLEDLLLPLIADWIETPRKVGCTITMVSRIGTFSRVLSLANKELEENQIMTREW
;
A
#
# COMPACT_ATOMS: atom_id res chain seq x y z
N MET A 1 -14.76 9.09 -19.54
CA MET A 1 -13.93 8.10 -20.28
C MET A 1 -13.24 7.20 -19.26
N GLU A 2 -13.31 5.89 -19.47
CA GLU A 2 -12.67 4.87 -18.60
C GLU A 2 -11.14 5.07 -18.55
N ALA A 3 -10.55 4.84 -17.37
CA ALA A 3 -9.18 5.25 -17.07
C ALA A 3 -8.11 4.46 -17.84
N ASN A 4 -8.30 3.15 -18.01
CA ASN A 4 -7.40 2.30 -18.79
C ASN A 4 -7.45 2.61 -20.29
N LYS A 5 -8.63 2.93 -20.83
CA LYS A 5 -8.78 3.45 -22.21
C LYS A 5 -8.01 4.76 -22.38
N ARG A 6 -8.09 5.68 -21.39
CA ARG A 6 -7.27 6.91 -21.40
C ARG A 6 -5.78 6.59 -21.43
N PHE A 7 -5.34 5.70 -20.55
CA PHE A 7 -3.96 5.26 -20.47
C PHE A 7 -3.46 4.74 -21.83
N ALA A 8 -4.22 3.82 -22.44
CA ALA A 8 -3.87 3.22 -23.72
C ALA A 8 -3.82 4.24 -24.87
N LEU A 9 -4.73 5.22 -24.87
CA LEU A 9 -4.76 6.28 -25.88
C LEU A 9 -3.61 7.27 -25.72
N VAL A 10 -3.39 7.81 -24.50
CA VAL A 10 -2.35 8.82 -24.24
C VAL A 10 -0.94 8.27 -24.44
N SER A 11 -0.74 6.98 -24.14
CA SER A 11 0.55 6.31 -24.36
C SER A 11 0.88 6.14 -25.84
N ARG A 12 -0.13 6.03 -26.71
CA ARG A 12 0.04 5.86 -28.17
C ARG A 12 0.00 7.18 -28.93
N VAL A 13 -0.82 8.14 -28.51
CA VAL A 13 -1.11 9.37 -29.26
C VAL A 13 -0.96 10.59 -28.35
N LYS A 14 0.25 11.18 -28.34
CA LYS A 14 0.58 12.33 -27.47
C LYS A 14 -0.20 13.60 -27.83
N SER A 15 -0.59 13.78 -29.08
CA SER A 15 -1.32 14.97 -29.56
C SER A 15 -2.74 15.09 -28.97
N LEU A 16 -3.34 14.00 -28.50
CA LEU A 16 -4.68 14.00 -27.90
C LEU A 16 -4.69 14.38 -26.40
N ARG A 17 -3.52 14.57 -25.78
CA ARG A 17 -3.39 14.94 -24.36
C ARG A 17 -4.25 16.14 -23.95
N PRO A 18 -4.33 17.26 -24.71
CA PRO A 18 -5.16 18.40 -24.33
C PRO A 18 -6.66 18.07 -24.28
N LEU A 19 -7.15 17.21 -25.17
CA LEU A 19 -8.56 16.81 -25.18
C LEU A 19 -8.92 15.97 -23.95
N HIS A 20 -8.03 15.04 -23.57
CA HIS A 20 -8.24 14.19 -22.41
C HIS A 20 -8.25 14.97 -21.08
N GLN A 21 -7.65 16.16 -21.03
CA GLN A 21 -7.66 17.03 -19.84
C GLN A 21 -9.07 17.54 -19.50
N ARG A 22 -9.94 17.69 -20.51
CA ARG A 22 -11.30 18.22 -20.33
C ARG A 22 -12.31 17.17 -19.88
N VAL A 23 -11.96 15.88 -19.98
CA VAL A 23 -12.85 14.78 -19.63
C VAL A 23 -12.57 14.34 -18.19
N PRO A 24 -13.57 14.33 -17.29
CA PRO A 24 -13.41 13.76 -15.95
C PRO A 24 -12.86 12.33 -16.00
N LEU A 25 -11.92 12.03 -15.10
CA LEU A 25 -11.35 10.71 -14.94
C LEU A 25 -12.00 10.05 -13.72
N HIS A 26 -12.72 8.96 -13.94
CA HIS A 26 -13.26 8.15 -12.86
C HIS A 26 -12.32 6.96 -12.65
N ILE A 27 -11.81 6.83 -11.43
CA ILE A 27 -10.92 5.74 -11.01
C ILE A 27 -11.61 5.03 -9.86
N GLU A 28 -11.97 3.78 -10.10
CA GLU A 28 -12.54 2.91 -9.08
C GLU A 28 -11.42 2.50 -8.11
N THR A 29 -10.33 1.96 -8.64
CA THR A 29 -9.21 1.49 -7.82
C THR A 29 -7.89 2.01 -8.36
N LEU A 30 -7.06 2.57 -7.49
CA LEU A 30 -5.67 2.87 -7.77
C LEU A 30 -4.80 2.20 -6.71
N LYS A 31 -3.98 1.24 -7.11
CA LYS A 31 -3.07 0.54 -6.20
C LYS A 31 -1.63 0.75 -6.63
N PHE A 32 -0.80 1.27 -5.74
CA PHE A 32 0.64 1.38 -5.95
C PHE A 32 1.37 0.19 -5.32
N PHE A 33 2.40 -0.31 -5.98
CA PHE A 33 3.31 -1.38 -5.51
C PHE A 33 4.74 -1.12 -6.02
N ARG A 34 5.72 -1.86 -5.50
CA ARG A 34 7.18 -1.63 -5.69
C ARG A 34 7.59 -1.17 -7.10
N ASN A 35 7.13 -1.87 -8.12
CA ASN A 35 7.56 -1.68 -9.50
C ASN A 35 6.44 -1.18 -10.42
N GLY A 36 5.34 -0.65 -9.89
CA GLY A 36 4.21 -0.30 -10.75
C GLY A 36 2.97 0.19 -10.04
N PHE A 37 1.86 0.13 -10.77
CA PHE A 37 0.55 0.46 -10.24
C PHE A 37 -0.55 -0.31 -10.97
N GLN A 38 -1.68 -0.51 -10.31
CA GLN A 38 -2.90 -1.02 -10.89
C GLN A 38 -3.91 0.11 -10.98
N LEU A 39 -4.53 0.23 -12.15
CA LEU A 39 -5.59 1.17 -12.44
C LEU A 39 -6.85 0.36 -12.79
N ASN A 40 -7.86 0.47 -11.95
CA ASN A 40 -9.05 -0.38 -11.97
C ASN A 40 -8.65 -1.87 -11.98
N ASN A 41 -8.87 -2.57 -13.10
CA ASN A 41 -8.61 -4.00 -13.27
C ASN A 41 -7.34 -4.31 -14.10
N VAL A 42 -6.51 -3.31 -14.40
CA VAL A 42 -5.28 -3.47 -15.19
C VAL A 42 -4.07 -3.10 -14.35
N GLU A 43 -3.15 -4.04 -14.23
CA GLU A 43 -1.87 -3.86 -13.57
C GLU A 43 -0.80 -3.44 -14.59
N TYR A 44 -0.07 -2.38 -14.29
CA TYR A 44 1.05 -1.86 -15.05
C TYR A 44 2.33 -2.06 -14.23
N SER A 45 3.13 -3.04 -14.63
CA SER A 45 4.37 -3.43 -13.99
C SER A 45 5.57 -3.02 -14.84
N PHE A 46 6.52 -2.36 -14.23
CA PHE A 46 7.75 -1.90 -14.87
C PHE A 46 8.88 -2.82 -14.44
N VAL A 47 9.73 -3.20 -15.39
CA VAL A 47 10.86 -4.10 -15.14
C VAL A 47 12.07 -3.64 -15.93
N THR A 48 13.25 -3.78 -15.34
CA THR A 48 14.52 -3.49 -16.00
C THR A 48 15.07 -4.75 -16.65
N LYS A 49 15.38 -4.67 -17.94
CA LYS A 49 16.06 -5.72 -18.69
C LYS A 49 17.44 -5.24 -19.10
N VAL A 50 18.31 -6.17 -19.48
CA VAL A 50 19.70 -5.88 -19.78
C VAL A 50 20.00 -6.20 -21.24
N ARG A 51 20.73 -5.33 -21.93
CA ARG A 51 21.30 -5.59 -23.26
C ARG A 51 22.82 -5.73 -23.21
N PRO A 52 23.38 -6.59 -24.08
CA PRO A 52 24.82 -6.70 -24.25
C PRO A 52 25.42 -5.37 -24.73
N SER A 53 26.68 -5.10 -24.35
CA SER A 53 27.47 -4.06 -25.00
C SER A 53 27.84 -4.51 -26.42
N LYS A 54 28.07 -3.56 -27.35
CA LYS A 54 28.23 -3.78 -28.81
C LYS A 54 29.25 -4.85 -29.25
N SER A 55 29.95 -5.53 -28.36
CA SER A 55 30.93 -6.59 -28.64
C SER A 55 31.01 -7.69 -27.56
N ARG A 56 30.04 -7.82 -26.66
CA ARG A 56 30.10 -8.77 -25.54
C ARG A 56 28.78 -9.48 -25.30
N GLU A 57 28.81 -10.80 -25.11
CA GLU A 57 27.65 -11.53 -24.60
C GLU A 57 27.33 -11.14 -23.15
N LEU A 58 26.05 -11.26 -22.81
CA LEU A 58 25.57 -11.17 -21.43
C LEU A 58 26.20 -12.29 -20.58
N THR A 59 26.54 -11.97 -19.34
CA THR A 59 26.92 -13.00 -18.35
C THR A 59 25.73 -13.93 -18.05
N PRO A 60 25.94 -15.15 -17.51
CA PRO A 60 24.84 -16.01 -17.08
C PRO A 60 23.85 -15.31 -16.14
N SER A 61 24.34 -14.50 -15.20
CA SER A 61 23.50 -13.66 -14.31
C SER A 61 22.64 -12.67 -15.11
N GLN A 62 23.24 -11.96 -16.07
CA GLN A 62 22.50 -11.01 -16.92
C GLN A 62 21.51 -11.69 -17.89
N LYS A 63 21.81 -12.91 -18.36
CA LYS A 63 20.86 -13.73 -19.13
C LYS A 63 19.66 -14.13 -18.25
N SER A 64 19.94 -14.60 -17.03
CA SER A 64 18.90 -14.95 -16.04
C SER A 64 17.94 -13.79 -15.74
N ILE A 65 18.43 -12.54 -15.67
CA ILE A 65 17.56 -11.36 -15.53
C ILE A 65 16.52 -11.30 -16.67
N ASN A 66 16.95 -11.47 -17.92
CA ASN A 66 16.06 -11.39 -19.06
C ASN A 66 15.09 -12.58 -19.14
N ASP A 67 15.56 -13.77 -18.78
CA ASP A 67 14.78 -15.02 -18.75
C ASP A 67 13.70 -14.97 -17.67
N ARG A 68 13.97 -14.34 -16.53
CA ARG A 68 12.99 -14.03 -15.46
C ARG A 68 12.08 -12.83 -15.78
N HIS A 69 12.07 -12.38 -17.04
CA HIS A 69 11.30 -11.24 -17.55
C HIS A 69 11.73 -9.85 -17.03
N GLY A 70 12.89 -9.73 -16.38
CA GLY A 70 13.47 -8.47 -15.90
C GLY A 70 13.39 -8.32 -14.38
N GLU A 71 14.09 -7.33 -13.85
CA GLU A 71 14.11 -7.03 -12.41
C GLU A 71 13.13 -5.89 -12.04
N PRO A 72 12.49 -5.92 -10.86
CA PRO A 72 11.53 -4.91 -10.42
C PRO A 72 12.17 -3.63 -9.88
N PHE A 73 13.46 -3.42 -10.15
CA PHE A 73 14.25 -2.27 -9.73
C PHE A 73 15.19 -1.84 -10.83
N ASP A 74 15.76 -0.64 -10.69
CA ASP A 74 16.78 -0.17 -11.63
C ASP A 74 18.09 -0.89 -11.39
N LEU A 75 18.78 -1.17 -12.49
CA LEU A 75 20.10 -1.77 -12.47
C LEU A 75 21.15 -0.71 -12.77
N ASP A 76 22.29 -0.80 -12.11
CA ASP A 76 23.47 -0.04 -12.47
C ASP A 76 24.09 -0.55 -13.78
N ARG A 77 25.23 0.04 -14.18
CA ARG A 77 25.95 -0.36 -15.40
C ARG A 77 26.55 -1.77 -15.34
N TYR A 78 26.46 -2.45 -14.22
CA TYR A 78 27.02 -3.78 -13.96
C TYR A 78 25.93 -4.86 -13.83
N GLY A 79 24.67 -4.45 -13.64
CA GLY A 79 23.54 -5.34 -13.47
C GLY A 79 23.15 -5.57 -12.01
N ASN A 80 23.64 -4.73 -11.08
CA ASN A 80 23.28 -4.76 -9.66
C ASN A 80 22.14 -3.76 -9.38
N GLU A 81 21.39 -3.92 -8.28
CA GLU A 81 20.40 -2.91 -7.85
C GLU A 81 21.10 -1.56 -7.65
N GLU A 82 20.61 -0.53 -8.35
CA GLU A 82 21.14 0.82 -8.23
C GLU A 82 20.76 1.38 -6.84
N GLN A 83 21.69 1.34 -5.89
CA GLN A 83 21.51 1.97 -4.57
C GLN A 83 21.35 3.49 -4.73
N ARG A 84 20.30 4.05 -4.13
CA ARG A 84 20.00 5.48 -4.27
C ARG A 84 20.13 6.22 -2.97
N ILE A 85 21.02 7.21 -3.01
CA ILE A 85 21.28 8.14 -1.91
C ILE A 85 20.47 9.45 -2.09
N TYR A 86 19.98 9.74 -3.31
CA TYR A 86 19.36 11.03 -3.64
C TYR A 86 17.83 10.95 -3.82
N GLN A 87 17.12 11.96 -3.29
CA GLN A 87 15.67 12.16 -3.42
C GLN A 87 15.39 13.35 -4.35
N PHE A 88 14.49 13.18 -5.32
CA PHE A 88 14.10 14.24 -6.26
C PHE A 88 12.74 14.86 -5.90
N ALA A 89 12.40 16.00 -6.51
CA ALA A 89 11.07 16.58 -6.37
C ALA A 89 9.98 15.59 -6.87
N GLY A 90 8.93 15.39 -6.07
CA GLY A 90 7.88 14.40 -6.33
C GLY A 90 8.20 12.98 -5.82
N ASP A 91 9.39 12.76 -5.24
CA ASP A 91 9.72 11.52 -4.55
C ASP A 91 9.25 11.57 -3.10
N ILE A 92 8.57 10.52 -2.68
CA ILE A 92 7.89 10.43 -1.39
C ILE A 92 8.28 9.12 -0.76
N LYS A 93 9.08 9.20 0.30
CA LYS A 93 9.59 8.05 1.05
C LYS A 93 8.48 7.51 1.96
N PHE A 94 8.10 6.27 1.75
CA PHE A 94 7.34 5.45 2.70
C PHE A 94 8.35 4.63 3.50
N GLY A 95 8.26 4.63 4.83
CA GLY A 95 9.16 3.89 5.72
C GLY A 95 10.66 4.25 5.69
N GLU A 96 11.47 3.44 6.39
CA GLU A 96 12.93 3.56 6.46
C GLU A 96 13.59 2.26 5.99
N LYS A 97 13.97 2.18 4.71
CA LYS A 97 14.63 1.00 4.14
C LYS A 97 15.81 0.55 5.02
N THR A 98 15.70 -0.59 5.69
CA THR A 98 16.82 -1.32 6.30
C THR A 98 17.51 -2.12 5.20
N THR A 99 18.44 -1.51 4.47
CA THR A 99 19.17 -2.21 3.42
C THR A 99 20.15 -3.22 4.03
N PHE A 100 19.84 -4.52 3.89
CA PHE A 100 20.82 -5.60 3.92
C PHE A 100 20.73 -6.38 2.61
N GLU A 101 21.43 -5.92 1.57
CA GLU A 101 21.86 -6.85 0.52
C GLU A 101 23.30 -6.54 0.14
N GLN A 102 24.13 -7.58 0.15
CA GLN A 102 25.54 -7.53 -0.20
C GLN A 102 25.69 -7.17 -1.68
N ASN A 103 26.36 -6.05 -1.95
CA ASN A 103 26.74 -5.69 -3.31
C ASN A 103 27.75 -6.72 -3.83
N VAL A 104 27.48 -7.31 -5.00
CA VAL A 104 28.55 -7.98 -5.77
C VAL A 104 29.60 -6.91 -6.12
N PRO A 105 30.88 -7.12 -5.80
CA PRO A 105 31.88 -6.08 -6.00
C PRO A 105 31.97 -5.64 -7.47
N PRO A 106 32.07 -4.31 -7.75
CA PRO A 106 32.07 -3.77 -9.12
C PRO A 106 33.17 -4.31 -10.06
N HIS A 107 34.20 -4.94 -9.50
CA HIS A 107 35.36 -5.44 -10.25
C HIS A 107 35.11 -6.78 -10.96
N GLU A 108 34.07 -7.54 -10.59
CA GLU A 108 33.77 -8.85 -11.20
C GLU A 108 32.69 -8.76 -12.31
N ALA A 109 31.99 -7.63 -12.42
CA ALA A 109 30.83 -7.51 -13.30
C ALA A 109 31.17 -6.91 -14.69
N LYS A 110 30.76 -7.59 -15.76
CA LYS A 110 30.85 -7.07 -17.13
C LYS A 110 29.83 -5.94 -17.34
N LYS A 111 30.28 -4.80 -17.88
CA LYS A 111 29.42 -3.67 -18.24
C LYS A 111 28.23 -4.10 -19.12
N CYS A 112 27.05 -3.60 -18.80
CA CYS A 112 25.82 -3.84 -19.53
C CYS A 112 24.96 -2.58 -19.70
N PHE A 113 23.94 -2.65 -20.55
CA PHE A 113 23.02 -1.53 -20.80
C PHE A 113 21.62 -1.86 -20.32
N PRO A 114 21.24 -1.42 -19.10
CA PRO A 114 19.89 -1.59 -18.61
C PRO A 114 18.90 -0.72 -19.40
N TYR A 115 17.68 -1.24 -19.59
CA TYR A 115 16.56 -0.52 -20.19
C TYR A 115 15.25 -0.96 -19.55
N THR A 116 14.31 -0.04 -19.44
CA THR A 116 13.01 -0.29 -18.83
C THR A 116 12.03 -0.85 -19.85
N CYS A 117 11.37 -1.94 -19.49
CA CYS A 117 10.20 -2.47 -20.17
C CYS A 117 8.95 -2.17 -19.34
N ILE A 118 7.89 -1.72 -19.99
CA ILE A 118 6.56 -1.63 -19.39
C ILE A 118 5.78 -2.87 -19.81
N VAL A 119 5.34 -3.65 -18.83
CA VAL A 119 4.52 -4.84 -19.03
C VAL A 119 3.19 -4.64 -18.30
N PHE A 120 2.12 -5.23 -18.82
CA PHE A 120 0.81 -5.12 -18.20
C PHE A 120 0.12 -6.47 -18.11
N LYS A 121 -0.73 -6.58 -17.10
CA LYS A 121 -1.53 -7.76 -16.80
C LYS A 121 -2.99 -7.31 -16.68
N VAL A 122 -3.89 -7.98 -17.39
CA VAL A 122 -5.33 -7.68 -17.35
C VAL A 122 -6.01 -8.80 -16.58
N ASN A 123 -6.78 -8.47 -15.53
CA ASN A 123 -7.55 -9.44 -14.73
C ASN A 123 -6.72 -10.64 -14.24
N GLU A 124 -5.47 -10.42 -13.87
CA GLU A 124 -4.53 -11.48 -13.46
C GLU A 124 -4.27 -12.59 -14.50
N ARG A 125 -4.77 -12.46 -15.73
CA ARG A 125 -4.67 -13.47 -16.78
C ARG A 125 -3.68 -13.00 -17.85
N LYS A 126 -2.48 -13.59 -17.78
CA LYS A 126 -1.30 -13.45 -18.67
C LYS A 126 -0.62 -12.09 -18.73
N TRP A 127 0.72 -12.13 -18.73
CA TRP A 127 1.59 -11.04 -19.13
C TRP A 127 1.41 -10.80 -20.63
N ILE A 128 0.91 -9.61 -21.00
CA ILE A 128 0.81 -9.23 -22.40
C ILE A 128 2.13 -8.54 -22.79
N LYS A 129 2.61 -8.81 -24.00
CA LYS A 129 3.91 -8.36 -24.57
C LYS A 129 4.28 -6.92 -24.17
N PRO A 130 5.58 -6.59 -24.03
CA PRO A 130 6.04 -5.27 -23.62
C PRO A 130 5.45 -4.18 -24.52
N MET A 131 4.71 -3.24 -23.93
CA MET A 131 4.01 -2.19 -24.67
C MET A 131 4.99 -1.17 -25.23
N THR A 132 6.08 -0.91 -24.50
CA THR A 132 7.08 0.08 -24.86
C THR A 132 8.39 -0.27 -24.16
N THR A 133 9.52 -0.05 -24.84
CA THR A 133 10.86 -0.09 -24.23
C THR A 133 11.37 1.35 -24.10
N ARG A 134 11.96 1.68 -22.95
CA ARG A 134 12.52 3.01 -22.71
C ARG A 134 13.96 2.90 -22.23
N LYS A 135 14.82 3.77 -22.73
CA LYS A 135 16.22 3.92 -22.29
C LYS A 135 16.33 4.94 -21.14
N ILE A 136 15.39 4.86 -20.21
CA ILE A 136 15.36 5.66 -18.98
C ILE A 136 15.18 4.70 -17.82
N PRO A 137 15.58 5.09 -16.60
CA PRO A 137 15.37 4.27 -15.43
C PRO A 137 13.87 3.98 -15.18
N LEU A 138 13.58 2.81 -14.60
CA LEU A 138 12.26 2.27 -14.24
C LEU A 138 11.44 3.32 -13.52
N ARG A 139 12.05 4.00 -12.54
CA ARG A 139 11.45 5.11 -11.80
C ARG A 139 10.94 6.27 -12.65
N GLU A 140 11.72 6.68 -13.65
CA GLU A 140 11.40 7.82 -14.51
C GLU A 140 10.31 7.39 -15.49
N ALA A 141 10.39 6.16 -16.00
CA ALA A 141 9.32 5.58 -16.79
C ALA A 141 8.00 5.53 -16.01
N LEU A 142 8.02 5.14 -14.73
CA LEU A 142 6.85 5.15 -13.85
C LEU A 142 6.31 6.57 -13.68
N ARG A 143 7.16 7.53 -13.31
CA ARG A 143 6.78 8.94 -13.11
C ARG A 143 6.19 9.55 -14.38
N ASP A 144 6.83 9.32 -15.53
CA ASP A 144 6.35 9.77 -16.84
C ASP A 144 4.99 9.16 -17.19
N CYS A 145 4.81 7.87 -16.92
CA CYS A 145 3.55 7.18 -17.14
C CYS A 145 2.45 7.77 -16.25
N LEU A 146 2.71 7.95 -14.97
CA LEU A 146 1.77 8.59 -14.04
C LEU A 146 1.45 10.02 -14.48
N HIS A 147 2.43 10.81 -14.91
CA HIS A 147 2.21 12.16 -15.44
C HIS A 147 1.30 12.14 -16.68
N CYS A 148 1.46 11.15 -17.56
CA CYS A 148 0.62 11.03 -18.75
C CYS A 148 -0.85 10.74 -18.41
N VAL A 149 -1.09 10.01 -17.33
CA VAL A 149 -2.44 9.55 -16.93
C VAL A 149 -3.10 10.56 -16.01
N PHE A 150 -2.36 10.96 -14.99
CA PHE A 150 -2.72 11.89 -13.94
C PHE A 150 -2.18 13.26 -14.30
N ASN A 151 -2.77 13.84 -15.32
CA ASN A 151 -2.41 15.16 -15.81
C ASN A 151 -3.23 16.27 -15.09
N GLN A 152 -3.60 16.04 -13.84
CA GLN A 152 -4.32 16.95 -12.96
C GLN A 152 -3.60 16.97 -11.61
N LYS A 153 -3.59 18.14 -10.94
CA LYS A 153 -2.99 18.24 -9.59
C LYS A 153 -3.75 17.44 -8.55
N ILE A 154 -5.05 17.21 -8.75
CA ILE A 154 -5.90 16.44 -7.85
C ILE A 154 -6.58 15.35 -8.66
N VAL A 155 -6.40 14.10 -8.25
CA VAL A 155 -7.03 12.93 -8.85
C VAL A 155 -8.02 12.33 -7.85
N ILE A 156 -9.25 12.09 -8.30
CA ILE A 156 -10.30 11.50 -7.49
C ILE A 156 -10.27 9.99 -7.70
N VAL A 157 -10.16 9.25 -6.60
CA VAL A 157 -10.10 7.79 -6.57
C VAL A 157 -11.11 7.30 -5.54
N LYS A 158 -11.85 6.24 -5.85
CA LYS A 158 -12.77 5.63 -4.88
C LYS A 158 -12.01 4.79 -3.85
N ASP A 159 -11.13 3.89 -4.31
CA ASP A 159 -10.26 3.02 -3.51
C ASP A 159 -8.79 3.28 -3.80
N LEU A 160 -8.06 3.83 -2.82
CA LEU A 160 -6.63 4.12 -2.96
C LEU A 160 -5.81 3.16 -2.10
N TRP A 161 -4.87 2.45 -2.72
CA TRP A 161 -4.05 1.45 -2.07
C TRP A 161 -2.56 1.79 -2.20
N PHE A 162 -1.83 1.73 -1.09
CA PHE A 162 -0.38 1.82 -1.04
C PHE A 162 0.21 0.51 -0.52
N ASP A 163 0.51 -0.41 -1.45
CA ASP A 163 1.13 -1.71 -1.20
C ASP A 163 2.63 -1.67 -1.47
N MET A 164 3.29 -0.62 -0.96
CA MET A 164 4.68 -0.30 -1.32
C MET A 164 5.68 -0.50 -0.18
N GLY A 165 5.23 -0.91 1.02
CA GLY A 165 6.12 -1.08 2.18
C GLY A 165 7.02 0.14 2.42
N GLN A 166 8.29 -0.09 2.69
CA GLN A 166 9.28 0.94 3.02
C GLN A 166 10.05 1.47 1.79
N GLU A 167 9.32 1.86 0.76
CA GLU A 167 9.89 2.28 -0.52
C GLU A 167 9.58 3.73 -0.91
N MET A 168 10.13 4.17 -2.05
CA MET A 168 9.95 5.52 -2.55
C MET A 168 8.87 5.56 -3.65
N LEU A 169 7.74 6.22 -3.35
CA LEU A 169 6.74 6.57 -4.36
C LEU A 169 7.24 7.73 -5.20
N ARG A 170 7.17 7.59 -6.52
CA ARG A 170 7.61 8.62 -7.46
C ARG A 170 6.45 9.07 -8.31
N ILE A 171 5.86 10.17 -7.89
CA ILE A 171 4.72 10.78 -8.57
C ILE A 171 5.11 12.12 -9.20
N PRO A 172 4.32 12.61 -10.17
CA PRO A 172 4.44 13.98 -10.63
C PRO A 172 4.41 14.97 -9.47
N ASN A 173 5.23 16.00 -9.54
CA ASN A 173 5.32 17.00 -8.47
C ASN A 173 3.95 17.69 -8.27
N GLY A 174 3.53 17.81 -7.01
CA GLY A 174 2.26 18.43 -6.62
C GLY A 174 1.00 17.59 -6.88
N LEU A 175 1.13 16.35 -7.38
CA LEU A 175 -0.01 15.44 -7.52
C LEU A 175 -0.55 15.06 -6.13
N LYS A 176 -1.87 15.18 -5.97
CA LYS A 176 -2.61 14.77 -4.79
C LYS A 176 -3.78 13.87 -5.14
N PHE A 177 -4.16 13.00 -4.21
CA PHE A 177 -5.29 12.09 -4.33
C PHE A 177 -6.41 12.48 -3.38
N ARG A 178 -7.63 12.52 -3.92
CA ARG A 178 -8.86 12.62 -3.16
C ARG A 178 -9.50 11.24 -3.10
N THR A 179 -9.62 10.66 -1.90
CA THR A 179 -10.26 9.37 -1.67
C THR A 179 -11.09 9.39 -0.39
N LYS A 180 -12.04 8.46 -0.28
CA LYS A 180 -12.74 8.16 0.96
C LYS A 180 -12.35 6.80 1.56
N ARG A 181 -11.72 5.93 0.77
CA ARG A 181 -11.22 4.63 1.21
C ARG A 181 -9.73 4.51 0.93
N LEU A 182 -8.98 4.22 1.97
CA LEU A 182 -7.53 4.19 1.95
C LEU A 182 -7.02 2.89 2.54
N HIS A 183 -6.18 2.19 1.79
CA HIS A 183 -5.57 0.95 2.21
C HIS A 183 -4.05 1.12 2.18
N ILE A 184 -3.40 0.81 3.29
CA ILE A 184 -1.96 1.03 3.47
C ILE A 184 -1.38 -0.30 3.91
N LYS A 185 -0.29 -0.75 3.28
CA LYS A 185 0.36 -1.98 3.73
C LYS A 185 0.80 -1.89 5.19
N GLU A 186 1.40 -0.77 5.57
CA GLU A 186 2.07 -0.58 6.84
C GLU A 186 1.90 0.87 7.32
N LEU A 187 1.29 1.06 8.49
CA LEU A 187 1.14 2.38 9.09
C LEU A 187 2.28 2.66 10.07
N SER A 188 3.12 3.63 9.71
CA SER A 188 4.26 4.10 10.52
C SER A 188 4.37 5.62 10.42
N PRO A 189 5.11 6.31 11.31
CA PRO A 189 5.29 7.76 11.23
C PRO A 189 5.82 8.25 9.86
N PRO A 190 6.81 7.58 9.22
CA PRO A 190 7.21 7.93 7.85
C PRO A 190 6.08 7.79 6.82
N THR A 191 5.28 6.73 6.91
CA THR A 191 4.12 6.54 6.01
C THR A 191 3.07 7.64 6.21
N CYS A 192 2.83 8.07 7.45
CA CYS A 192 1.89 9.16 7.73
C CYS A 192 2.39 10.49 7.14
N ASN A 193 3.70 10.76 7.26
CA ASN A 193 4.35 11.90 6.64
C ASN A 193 4.34 11.85 5.10
N ALA A 194 4.37 10.65 4.51
CA ALA A 194 4.19 10.46 3.08
C ALA A 194 2.74 10.75 2.65
N LEU A 195 1.78 10.23 3.40
CA LEU A 195 0.34 10.39 3.13
C LEU A 195 -0.10 11.86 3.22
N SER A 196 0.42 12.62 4.18
CA SER A 196 0.09 14.05 4.31
C SER A 196 0.54 14.88 3.09
N LYS A 197 1.57 14.43 2.36
CA LYS A 197 2.07 15.07 1.14
C LYS A 197 1.22 14.75 -0.09
N ILE A 198 0.68 13.53 -0.17
CA ILE A 198 -0.06 13.03 -1.34
C ILE A 198 -1.56 13.08 -1.21
N LEU A 199 -2.12 13.12 -0.01
CA LEU A 199 -3.56 13.20 0.17
C LEU A 199 -4.03 14.64 0.08
N HIS A 200 -5.14 14.84 -0.61
CA HIS A 200 -5.86 16.11 -0.54
C HIS A 200 -6.49 16.27 0.85
N ARG A 201 -6.60 17.51 1.36
CA ARG A 201 -7.14 17.78 2.71
C ARG A 201 -8.54 17.20 2.94
N SER A 202 -9.36 17.13 1.90
CA SER A 202 -10.70 16.53 1.98
C SER A 202 -10.69 15.01 2.19
N SER A 203 -9.55 14.33 2.02
CA SER A 203 -9.41 12.89 2.24
C SER A 203 -9.16 12.52 3.71
N PHE A 204 -9.03 13.48 4.61
CA PHE A 204 -8.78 13.19 6.03
C PHE A 204 -10.05 12.79 6.79
N LEU A 205 -11.22 12.87 6.15
CA LEU A 205 -12.48 12.31 6.64
C LEU A 205 -12.77 11.01 5.88
N LEU A 206 -11.98 9.97 6.16
CA LEU A 206 -12.13 8.68 5.49
C LEU A 206 -13.40 7.96 5.96
N GLU A 207 -14.09 7.34 5.03
CA GLU A 207 -15.15 6.36 5.34
C GLU A 207 -14.51 5.07 5.84
N GLU A 208 -13.38 4.68 5.26
CA GLU A 208 -12.67 3.45 5.58
C GLU A 208 -11.14 3.62 5.49
N LEU A 209 -10.44 3.16 6.52
CA LEU A 209 -8.99 3.08 6.56
C LEU A 209 -8.57 1.65 6.93
N GLU A 210 -7.82 1.02 6.04
CA GLU A 210 -7.25 -0.31 6.25
C GLU A 210 -5.73 -0.23 6.36
N PHE A 211 -5.14 -0.85 7.39
CA PHE A 211 -3.68 -0.96 7.52
C PHE A 211 -3.20 -2.18 8.29
N GLN A 212 -1.95 -2.58 8.08
CA GLN A 212 -1.26 -3.51 8.99
C GLN A 212 -0.56 -2.74 10.11
N ALA A 213 -0.81 -3.14 11.35
CA ALA A 213 -0.04 -2.67 12.50
C ALA A 213 1.31 -3.43 12.54
N ILE A 214 2.43 -2.70 12.70
CA ILE A 214 3.75 -3.34 12.90
C ILE A 214 3.96 -3.61 14.39
N TYR A 215 3.74 -2.56 15.18
CA TYR A 215 3.94 -2.50 16.62
C TYR A 215 2.63 -1.99 17.22
N PRO A 216 1.67 -2.89 17.54
CA PRO A 216 0.39 -2.49 18.11
C PRO A 216 0.53 -1.66 19.41
N GLU A 217 1.65 -1.79 20.11
CA GLU A 217 2.03 -1.01 21.28
C GLU A 217 2.35 0.46 21.00
N ASP A 218 2.55 0.85 19.74
CA ASP A 218 2.93 2.22 19.38
C ASP A 218 1.74 3.19 19.53
N GLU A 219 1.78 3.99 20.60
CA GLU A 219 0.79 5.04 20.88
C GLU A 219 0.67 6.06 19.72
N ASN A 220 1.69 6.19 18.88
CA ASN A 220 1.63 7.07 17.71
C ASN A 220 0.56 6.65 16.70
N ILE A 221 0.16 5.36 16.68
CA ILE A 221 -0.93 4.88 15.83
C ILE A 221 -2.26 5.48 16.30
N ALA A 222 -2.56 5.37 17.59
CA ALA A 222 -3.80 5.87 18.17
C ALA A 222 -3.90 7.40 18.10
N ASN A 223 -2.77 8.11 18.16
CA ASN A 223 -2.72 9.57 18.06
C ASN A 223 -2.76 10.08 16.61
N ASN A 224 -2.76 9.20 15.61
CA ASN A 224 -2.70 9.59 14.22
C ASN A 224 -3.99 10.26 13.73
N GLU A 225 -3.87 11.38 13.01
CA GLU A 225 -5.03 12.12 12.49
C GLU A 225 -5.88 11.30 11.51
N LEU A 226 -5.25 10.50 10.63
CA LEU A 226 -5.98 9.65 9.68
C LEU A 226 -6.77 8.57 10.41
N VAL A 227 -6.17 7.98 11.45
CA VAL A 227 -6.81 6.98 12.30
C VAL A 227 -8.01 7.61 13.00
N ASN A 228 -7.80 8.68 13.77
CA ASN A 228 -8.84 9.30 14.60
C ASN A 228 -10.01 9.93 13.82
N LYS A 229 -9.77 10.39 12.59
CA LYS A 229 -10.81 11.00 11.75
C LYS A 229 -11.52 10.00 10.83
N SER A 230 -11.09 8.75 10.80
CA SER A 230 -11.74 7.70 10.01
C SER A 230 -13.04 7.23 10.67
N THR A 231 -14.05 6.93 9.85
CA THR A 231 -15.33 6.39 10.32
C THR A 231 -15.25 4.91 10.66
N SER A 232 -14.45 4.16 9.89
CA SER A 232 -14.22 2.73 10.04
C SER A 232 -12.75 2.41 9.89
N LEU A 233 -12.22 1.55 10.76
CA LEU A 233 -10.87 1.01 10.67
C LEU A 233 -10.88 -0.49 10.41
N SER A 234 -9.96 -0.94 9.59
CA SER A 234 -9.60 -2.35 9.43
C SER A 234 -8.12 -2.52 9.74
N ILE A 235 -7.81 -3.14 10.88
CA ILE A 235 -6.46 -3.31 11.39
C ILE A 235 -6.05 -4.77 11.20
N LYS A 236 -5.07 -5.00 10.33
CA LYS A 236 -4.43 -6.31 10.18
C LYS A 236 -3.35 -6.46 11.22
N LEU A 237 -3.49 -7.45 12.10
CA LEU A 237 -2.50 -7.72 13.14
C LEU A 237 -1.28 -8.46 12.54
N PRO A 238 -0.06 -8.14 13.00
CA PRO A 238 1.17 -8.78 12.54
C PRO A 238 1.29 -10.20 13.10
N LEU A 239 2.08 -11.05 12.45
CA LEU A 239 2.36 -12.37 13.00
C LEU A 239 3.17 -12.24 14.30
N GLY A 240 2.63 -12.79 15.39
CA GLY A 240 3.33 -12.80 16.69
C GLY A 240 3.05 -11.59 17.57
N TYR A 241 1.98 -10.84 17.30
CA TYR A 241 1.52 -9.77 18.19
C TYR A 241 1.27 -10.28 19.62
N GLU A 242 1.52 -9.43 20.60
CA GLU A 242 1.09 -9.64 21.98
C GLU A 242 -0.35 -9.14 22.16
N ALA A 243 -1.23 -9.96 22.73
CA ALA A 243 -2.64 -9.60 22.92
C ALA A 243 -2.79 -8.31 23.75
N VAL A 244 -1.96 -8.16 24.79
CA VAL A 244 -1.93 -6.97 25.66
C VAL A 244 -1.69 -5.68 24.86
N SER A 245 -0.76 -5.71 23.89
CA SER A 245 -0.46 -4.55 23.03
C SER A 245 -1.67 -4.16 22.18
N VAL A 246 -2.38 -5.15 21.63
CA VAL A 246 -3.59 -4.87 20.83
C VAL A 246 -4.74 -4.37 21.68
N VAL A 247 -4.91 -4.90 22.90
CA VAL A 247 -5.89 -4.39 23.87
C VAL A 247 -5.61 -2.91 24.15
N ARG A 248 -4.35 -2.53 24.45
CA ARG A 248 -3.95 -1.13 24.66
C ARG A 248 -4.24 -0.24 23.45
N LEU A 249 -3.90 -0.71 22.24
CA LEU A 249 -4.20 0.01 21.01
C LEU A 249 -5.69 0.29 20.90
N VAL A 250 -6.51 -0.76 20.99
CA VAL A 250 -7.96 -0.68 20.82
C VAL A 250 -8.55 0.24 21.86
N LYS A 251 -8.16 0.13 23.14
CA LYS A 251 -8.57 1.02 24.24
C LYS A 251 -8.42 2.50 23.89
N ASN A 252 -7.30 2.86 23.27
CA ASN A 252 -6.97 4.25 22.93
C ASN A 252 -7.67 4.76 21.65
N LEU A 253 -8.36 3.89 20.89
CA LEU A 253 -9.09 4.28 19.68
C LEU A 253 -10.52 4.75 20.01
N TYR A 254 -10.82 5.99 19.67
CA TYR A 254 -12.15 6.63 19.84
C TYR A 254 -13.15 6.34 18.71
N ILE A 255 -12.85 5.37 17.85
CA ILE A 255 -13.54 5.19 16.56
C ILE A 255 -14.74 4.26 16.70
N ARG A 256 -15.77 4.55 15.88
CA ARG A 256 -17.06 3.86 15.94
C ARG A 256 -17.04 2.45 15.38
N LYS A 257 -16.21 2.14 14.39
CA LYS A 257 -16.16 0.81 13.77
C LYS A 257 -14.72 0.35 13.65
N ILE A 258 -14.39 -0.73 14.33
CA ILE A 258 -13.06 -1.33 14.32
C ILE A 258 -13.22 -2.78 13.86
N HIS A 259 -12.49 -3.16 12.83
CA HIS A 259 -12.33 -4.53 12.39
C HIS A 259 -10.90 -4.98 12.67
N LEU A 260 -10.72 -6.06 13.43
CA LEU A 260 -9.41 -6.68 13.64
C LEU A 260 -9.32 -7.95 12.80
N ALA A 261 -8.36 -7.96 11.88
CA ALA A 261 -8.03 -9.10 11.04
C ALA A 261 -6.80 -9.83 11.58
N ASN A 262 -6.67 -11.12 11.26
CA ASN A 262 -5.59 -12.00 11.71
C ASN A 262 -5.51 -12.21 13.24
N VAL A 263 -6.64 -12.13 13.94
CA VAL A 263 -6.72 -12.45 15.37
C VAL A 263 -6.44 -13.94 15.57
N LYS A 264 -5.41 -14.28 16.35
CA LYS A 264 -5.02 -15.67 16.66
C LYS A 264 -5.84 -16.25 17.80
N SER A 265 -6.00 -15.48 18.87
CA SER A 265 -6.72 -15.86 20.08
C SER A 265 -7.76 -14.80 20.38
N LEU A 266 -9.04 -15.20 20.32
CA LEU A 266 -10.14 -14.30 20.58
C LEU A 266 -10.29 -14.00 22.07
N GLU A 267 -9.98 -14.96 22.93
CA GLU A 267 -10.15 -14.86 24.40
C GLU A 267 -9.17 -13.87 25.01
N ASP A 268 -7.90 -13.99 24.65
CA ASP A 268 -6.82 -13.15 25.15
C ASP A 268 -7.02 -11.66 24.81
N LEU A 269 -7.91 -11.38 23.85
CA LEU A 269 -8.15 -10.03 23.35
C LEU A 269 -9.54 -9.52 23.74
N LEU A 270 -10.60 -10.33 23.60
CA LEU A 270 -11.97 -9.90 23.95
C LEU A 270 -12.19 -9.83 25.45
N LEU A 271 -11.72 -10.79 26.25
CA LEU A 271 -12.01 -10.77 27.70
C LEU A 271 -11.40 -9.53 28.40
N PRO A 272 -10.13 -9.16 28.15
CA PRO A 272 -9.58 -7.93 28.72
C PRO A 272 -10.24 -6.66 28.21
N LEU A 273 -10.76 -6.65 26.96
CA LEU A 273 -11.52 -5.52 26.43
C LEU A 273 -12.90 -5.40 27.08
N ILE A 274 -13.58 -6.51 27.33
CA ILE A 274 -14.90 -6.53 27.98
C ILE A 274 -14.76 -6.04 29.43
N ALA A 275 -13.81 -6.61 30.19
CA ALA A 275 -13.53 -6.16 31.55
C ALA A 275 -13.23 -4.65 31.60
N ASP A 276 -12.39 -4.17 30.67
CA ASP A 276 -12.13 -2.73 30.54
C ASP A 276 -13.37 -1.90 30.22
N TRP A 277 -14.29 -2.37 29.37
CA TRP A 277 -15.48 -1.60 29.02
C TRP A 277 -16.57 -1.62 30.09
N ILE A 278 -16.54 -2.63 30.96
CA ILE A 278 -17.35 -2.65 32.19
C ILE A 278 -16.89 -1.51 33.10
N GLU A 279 -15.58 -1.38 33.30
CA GLU A 279 -14.99 -0.32 34.15
C GLU A 279 -15.02 1.06 33.47
N THR A 280 -14.77 1.12 32.16
CA THR A 280 -14.65 2.35 31.35
C THR A 280 -15.54 2.28 30.10
N PRO A 281 -16.83 2.61 30.24
CA PRO A 281 -17.80 2.46 29.17
C PRO A 281 -17.43 3.26 27.91
N ARG A 282 -17.48 2.60 26.75
CA ARG A 282 -17.34 3.26 25.44
C ARG A 282 -18.61 4.03 25.07
N LYS A 283 -18.45 5.01 24.17
CA LYS A 283 -19.60 5.69 23.55
C LYS A 283 -20.50 4.68 22.82
N VAL A 284 -21.81 4.86 22.98
CA VAL A 284 -22.83 4.06 22.30
C VAL A 284 -22.63 4.13 20.78
N GLY A 285 -22.77 2.99 20.10
CA GLY A 285 -22.59 2.85 18.65
C GLY A 285 -21.16 2.49 18.21
N CYS A 286 -20.27 2.17 19.16
CA CYS A 286 -18.99 1.54 18.88
C CYS A 286 -19.19 0.03 18.57
N THR A 287 -18.61 -0.44 17.48
CA THR A 287 -18.64 -1.84 17.06
C THR A 287 -17.22 -2.32 16.84
N ILE A 288 -16.86 -3.43 17.49
CA ILE A 288 -15.63 -4.17 17.20
C ILE A 288 -16.00 -5.49 16.56
N THR A 289 -15.38 -5.79 15.43
CA THR A 289 -15.59 -7.02 14.68
C THR A 289 -14.26 -7.77 14.55
N MET A 290 -14.33 -9.08 14.69
CA MET A 290 -13.18 -9.99 14.57
C MET A 290 -13.65 -11.27 13.87
N VAL A 291 -12.76 -11.90 13.11
CA VAL A 291 -13.05 -13.19 12.48
C VAL A 291 -12.53 -14.31 13.36
N SER A 292 -13.36 -15.31 13.65
CA SER A 292 -13.00 -16.45 14.50
C SER A 292 -13.54 -17.77 13.93
N ARG A 293 -12.97 -18.89 14.38
CA ARG A 293 -13.54 -20.22 14.14
C ARG A 293 -14.73 -20.44 15.08
N ILE A 294 -15.77 -21.12 14.58
CA ILE A 294 -17.06 -21.28 15.27
C ILE A 294 -16.91 -21.78 16.73
N GLY A 295 -16.06 -22.77 16.99
CA GLY A 295 -15.88 -23.35 18.33
C GLY A 295 -15.27 -22.40 19.37
N THR A 296 -14.40 -21.47 18.95
CA THR A 296 -13.79 -20.49 19.86
C THR A 296 -14.80 -19.41 20.27
N PHE A 297 -15.70 -19.04 19.35
CA PHE A 297 -16.71 -18.02 19.60
C PHE A 297 -17.65 -18.38 20.76
N SER A 298 -18.19 -19.59 20.79
CA SER A 298 -19.13 -20.01 21.84
C SER A 298 -18.52 -19.96 23.24
N ARG A 299 -17.24 -20.34 23.38
CA ARG A 299 -16.53 -20.27 24.66
C ARG A 299 -16.35 -18.82 25.12
N VAL A 300 -15.91 -17.93 24.22
CA VAL A 300 -15.74 -16.51 24.57
C VAL A 300 -17.06 -15.87 24.95
N LEU A 301 -18.14 -16.16 24.21
CA LEU A 301 -19.47 -15.64 24.51
C LEU A 301 -19.95 -16.10 25.90
N SER A 302 -19.73 -17.37 26.25
CA SER A 302 -20.09 -17.88 27.58
C SER A 302 -19.33 -17.17 28.72
N LEU A 303 -18.03 -16.91 28.53
CA LEU A 303 -17.20 -16.21 29.51
C LEU A 303 -17.57 -14.74 29.63
N ALA A 304 -17.83 -14.09 28.49
CA ALA A 304 -18.29 -12.71 28.42
C ALA A 304 -19.63 -12.51 29.15
N ASN A 305 -20.60 -13.39 28.91
CA ASN A 305 -21.91 -13.32 29.58
C ASN A 305 -21.77 -13.50 31.09
N LYS A 306 -20.92 -14.44 31.53
CA LYS A 306 -20.63 -14.64 32.95
C LYS A 306 -20.06 -13.36 33.59
N GLU A 307 -19.09 -12.71 32.94
CA GLU A 307 -18.49 -11.46 33.44
C GLU A 307 -19.55 -10.34 33.56
N LEU A 308 -20.46 -10.25 32.60
CA LEU A 308 -21.52 -9.24 32.60
C LEU A 308 -22.58 -9.52 33.68
N GLU A 309 -22.93 -10.79 33.90
CA GLU A 309 -23.83 -11.22 34.97
C GLU A 309 -23.25 -10.92 36.37
N GLU A 310 -21.97 -11.24 36.59
CA GLU A 310 -21.27 -10.97 37.86
C GLU A 310 -21.23 -9.46 38.18
N ASN A 311 -21.20 -8.61 37.15
CA ASN A 311 -21.24 -7.15 37.28
C ASN A 311 -22.66 -6.55 37.18
N GLN A 312 -23.72 -7.38 37.18
CA GLN A 312 -25.13 -6.97 37.11
C GLN A 312 -25.49 -6.13 35.86
N ILE A 313 -24.80 -6.36 34.74
CA ILE A 313 -25.05 -5.65 33.48
C ILE A 313 -26.03 -6.46 32.63
N MET A 314 -27.23 -5.91 32.43
CA MET A 314 -28.26 -6.50 31.58
C MET A 314 -27.85 -6.45 30.10
N THR A 315 -27.60 -7.59 29.49
CA THR A 315 -27.46 -7.72 28.04
C THR A 315 -28.83 -7.83 27.38
N ARG A 316 -28.99 -7.24 26.20
CA ARG A 316 -30.11 -7.56 25.31
C ARG A 316 -29.64 -8.63 24.34
N GLU A 317 -30.41 -9.70 24.19
CA GLU A 317 -30.23 -10.61 23.05
C GLU A 317 -30.50 -9.81 21.77
N TRP A 318 -29.58 -9.92 20.80
CA TRP A 318 -29.65 -9.26 19.49
C TRP A 318 -29.97 -10.27 18.39
#